data_AF-A0A077RCK7-F1
#
_entry.id   AF-A0A077RCK7-F1
#
_cell.length_a   1.000
_cell.length_b   1.000
_cell.length_c   1.000
_cell.angle_alpha   90.00
_cell.angle_beta   90.00
_cell.angle_gamma   90.00
#
_symmetry.space_group_name_H-M   'P 1'
#
loop_
_entity.id
_entity.type
_entity.pdbx_description
1 polymer ?
#
loop_
_entity_poly.entity_id
_entity_poly.type
_entity_poly.pdbx_seq_one_letter_code
_entity_poly.pdbx_strand_id
1 'polypeptide(L)'
;MVLFVIGLGLADEHDITLKGFEAVKSSERIYLESYTSILMVPGFKERLEKLYQKPVILAHRETVELEADSILQGAATANVAFLVVGDPLSATTHTDLILRAKQSSPSIPVKIIHNASIMTAIGSSGLAGYNFGQTVSVPFWSEDWKPDSWLERIGENLRIGLHTLALSDIKVREQSAQDMSRGILRYQDPRYMLIPQLISQILSAARSHSVDYLHPDHTLAIALCRMGSEEERIVSGTLQELLDMANPSEQEARAEEAEDDADELASEAELDKRRAARAEARAKKAFGEPLHSLVIVGKRLHPLERDYAASYACPASKFLAVAQDDYACKE
;
A
#
# COMPACT_ATOMS: atom_id res chain seq x y z
N MET A 1 17.53 -14.81 -26.07
CA MET A 1 16.38 -15.18 -25.21
C MET A 1 15.77 -13.91 -24.61
N VAL A 2 14.73 -14.02 -23.77
CA VAL A 2 13.92 -12.87 -23.33
C VAL A 2 13.87 -12.76 -21.80
N LEU A 3 13.99 -11.54 -21.28
CA LEU A 3 13.55 -11.20 -19.93
C LEU A 3 12.07 -10.82 -19.95
N PHE A 4 11.23 -11.63 -19.31
CA PHE A 4 9.83 -11.31 -19.07
C PHE A 4 9.69 -10.57 -17.74
N VAL A 5 9.08 -9.39 -17.78
CA VAL A 5 8.71 -8.62 -16.60
C VAL A 5 7.20 -8.74 -16.45
N ILE A 6 6.72 -9.45 -15.43
CA ILE A 6 5.34 -9.97 -15.38
C ILE A 6 4.64 -9.49 -14.13
N GLY A 7 3.47 -8.87 -14.29
CA GLY A 7 2.58 -8.53 -13.19
C GLY A 7 1.82 -9.76 -12.71
N LEU A 8 1.79 -9.98 -11.39
CA LEU A 8 1.04 -11.06 -10.76
C LEU A 8 -0.40 -10.68 -10.42
N GLY A 9 -0.75 -9.40 -10.47
CA GLY A 9 -2.04 -8.93 -9.97
C GLY A 9 -2.03 -8.78 -8.45
N LEU A 10 -3.20 -8.70 -7.82
CA LEU A 10 -3.32 -8.01 -6.53
C LEU A 10 -3.27 -8.91 -5.31
N ALA A 11 -3.82 -10.12 -5.40
CA ALA A 11 -4.12 -10.94 -4.24
C ALA A 11 -3.33 -12.24 -4.18
N ASP A 12 -3.47 -13.13 -5.17
CA ASP A 12 -2.93 -14.48 -5.10
C ASP A 12 -2.35 -15.00 -6.42
N GLU A 13 -1.92 -16.26 -6.44
CA GLU A 13 -1.30 -16.87 -7.63
C GLU A 13 -2.22 -16.99 -8.85
N HIS A 14 -3.53 -16.84 -8.70
CA HIS A 14 -4.51 -16.96 -9.79
C HIS A 14 -4.80 -15.63 -10.49
N ASP A 15 -4.39 -14.51 -9.90
CA ASP A 15 -4.53 -13.19 -10.53
C ASP A 15 -3.57 -13.00 -11.71
N ILE A 16 -2.55 -13.86 -11.86
CA ILE A 16 -1.65 -13.81 -12.99
C ILE A 16 -2.43 -13.99 -14.29
N THR A 17 -2.20 -13.12 -15.27
CA THR A 17 -2.81 -13.29 -16.59
C THR A 17 -2.36 -14.61 -17.23
N LEU A 18 -3.21 -15.22 -18.06
CA LEU A 18 -2.85 -16.41 -18.83
C LEU A 18 -1.54 -16.21 -19.63
N LYS A 19 -1.34 -15.01 -20.19
CA LYS A 19 -0.11 -14.64 -20.89
C LYS A 19 1.11 -14.65 -19.97
N GLY A 20 0.97 -14.13 -18.76
CA GLY A 20 2.01 -14.16 -17.73
C GLY A 20 2.35 -15.58 -17.33
N PHE A 21 1.35 -16.41 -17.06
CA PHE A 21 1.53 -17.81 -16.69
C PHE A 21 2.29 -18.62 -17.76
N GLU A 22 1.92 -18.48 -19.04
CA GLU A 22 2.62 -19.15 -20.14
C GLU A 22 4.07 -18.65 -20.27
N ALA A 23 4.33 -17.36 -20.05
CA ALA A 23 5.69 -16.83 -20.03
C ALA A 23 6.51 -17.43 -18.89
N VAL A 24 5.95 -17.54 -17.68
CA VAL A 24 6.60 -18.20 -16.54
C VAL A 24 6.95 -19.66 -16.84
N LYS A 25 6.01 -20.42 -17.44
CA LYS A 25 6.27 -21.80 -17.86
C LYS A 25 7.38 -21.90 -18.89
N SER A 26 7.51 -20.93 -19.78
CA SER A 26 8.58 -20.89 -20.80
C SER A 26 9.95 -20.45 -20.26
N SER A 27 10.00 -19.91 -19.05
CA SER A 27 11.23 -19.38 -18.43
C SER A 27 12.03 -20.47 -17.73
N GLU A 28 13.35 -20.40 -17.84
CA GLU A 28 14.28 -21.30 -17.14
C GLU A 28 14.39 -20.92 -15.66
N ARG A 29 14.43 -19.61 -15.39
CA ARG A 29 14.52 -19.05 -14.03
C ARG A 29 13.38 -18.09 -13.77
N ILE A 30 12.90 -18.11 -12.52
CA ILE A 30 11.77 -17.31 -12.06
C ILE A 30 12.24 -16.57 -10.81
N TYR A 31 12.28 -15.24 -10.90
CA TYR A 31 12.54 -14.35 -9.79
C TYR A 31 11.24 -13.68 -9.36
N LEU A 32 11.01 -13.57 -8.06
CA LEU A 32 9.90 -12.84 -7.49
C LEU A 32 10.45 -11.71 -6.63
N GLU A 33 10.12 -10.47 -6.98
CA GLU A 33 10.42 -9.38 -6.06
C GLU A 33 9.54 -9.45 -4.80
N SER A 34 10.08 -9.01 -3.68
CA SER A 34 9.46 -9.20 -2.35
C SER A 34 9.49 -7.96 -1.46
N TYR A 35 9.69 -6.76 -2.02
CA TYR A 35 9.87 -5.53 -1.23
C TYR A 35 8.99 -4.35 -1.63
N THR A 36 8.37 -4.36 -2.82
CA THR A 36 7.47 -3.28 -3.26
C THR A 36 6.01 -3.53 -2.84
N SER A 37 5.62 -4.79 -2.75
CA SER A 37 4.30 -5.27 -2.33
C SER A 37 4.37 -6.78 -2.04
N ILE A 38 3.30 -7.35 -1.50
CA ILE A 38 3.19 -8.76 -1.15
C ILE A 38 1.89 -9.36 -1.67
N LEU A 39 1.91 -10.63 -2.06
CA LEU A 39 0.68 -11.39 -2.26
C LEU A 39 0.01 -11.61 -0.90
N MET A 40 -1.30 -11.44 -0.85
CA MET A 40 -2.09 -11.40 0.38
C MET A 40 -2.53 -12.80 0.84
N VAL A 41 -1.67 -13.80 0.61
CA VAL A 41 -1.91 -15.21 0.95
C VAL A 41 -0.73 -15.81 1.69
N PRO A 42 -0.99 -16.65 2.72
CA PRO A 42 0.08 -17.32 3.45
C PRO A 42 0.80 -18.32 2.55
N GLY A 43 2.11 -18.45 2.72
CA GLY A 43 2.93 -19.36 1.93
C GLY A 43 2.88 -19.05 0.42
N PHE A 44 2.80 -17.76 0.06
CA PHE A 44 2.67 -17.33 -1.34
C PHE A 44 3.75 -17.94 -2.23
N LYS A 45 4.99 -18.08 -1.72
CA LYS A 45 6.09 -18.67 -2.47
C LYS A 45 5.81 -20.14 -2.80
N GLU A 46 5.39 -20.93 -1.81
CA GLU A 46 5.08 -22.34 -1.97
C GLU A 46 3.88 -22.55 -2.91
N ARG A 47 2.87 -21.67 -2.83
CA ARG A 47 1.71 -21.68 -3.75
C ARG A 47 2.14 -21.41 -5.19
N LEU A 48 2.98 -20.38 -5.40
CA LEU A 48 3.54 -20.06 -6.72
C LEU A 48 4.39 -21.21 -7.28
N GLU A 49 5.28 -21.80 -6.48
CA GLU A 49 6.12 -22.93 -6.90
C GLU A 49 5.28 -24.16 -7.27
N LYS A 50 4.20 -24.41 -6.52
CA LYS A 50 3.23 -25.47 -6.83
C LYS A 50 2.47 -25.16 -8.12
N LEU A 51 2.07 -23.92 -8.37
CA LEU A 51 1.36 -23.55 -9.60
C LEU A 51 2.28 -23.65 -10.83
N TYR A 52 3.52 -23.18 -10.71
CA TYR A 52 4.49 -23.12 -11.81
C TYR A 52 5.26 -24.42 -12.03
N GLN A 53 5.23 -25.34 -11.05
CA GLN A 53 6.01 -26.57 -11.04
C GLN A 53 7.52 -26.31 -11.22
N LYS A 54 7.98 -25.18 -10.66
CA LYS A 54 9.36 -24.69 -10.75
C LYS A 54 9.72 -23.89 -9.51
N PRO A 55 10.99 -23.87 -9.10
CA PRO A 55 11.44 -23.06 -7.98
C PRO A 55 11.31 -21.56 -8.30
N VAL A 56 10.94 -20.78 -7.28
CA VAL A 56 10.85 -19.32 -7.34
C VAL A 56 11.93 -18.73 -6.46
N ILE A 57 12.77 -17.87 -7.04
CA ILE A 57 13.89 -17.22 -6.37
C ILE A 57 13.41 -15.88 -5.84
N LEU A 58 13.44 -15.66 -4.53
CA LEU A 58 13.10 -14.35 -3.97
C LEU A 58 14.21 -13.35 -4.29
N ALA A 59 13.82 -12.22 -4.88
CA ALA A 59 14.68 -11.07 -5.10
C ALA A 59 14.30 -9.98 -4.10
N HIS A 60 15.26 -9.60 -3.26
CA HIS A 60 15.12 -8.51 -2.30
C HIS A 60 15.59 -7.19 -2.92
N ARG A 61 15.39 -6.07 -2.20
CA ARG A 61 15.73 -4.73 -2.71
C ARG A 61 17.20 -4.67 -3.13
N GLU A 62 18.11 -5.22 -2.35
CA GLU A 62 19.54 -5.25 -2.68
C GLU A 62 19.80 -6.03 -3.97
N THR A 63 19.14 -7.18 -4.14
CA THR A 63 19.28 -8.02 -5.34
C THR A 63 18.78 -7.31 -6.61
N VAL A 64 17.69 -6.54 -6.50
CA VAL A 64 17.06 -5.88 -7.66
C VAL A 64 17.74 -4.55 -7.98
N GLU A 65 18.05 -3.73 -6.98
CA GLU A 65 18.55 -2.37 -7.19
C GLU A 65 20.09 -2.31 -7.27
N LEU A 66 20.80 -3.16 -6.52
CA LEU A 66 22.27 -3.15 -6.46
C LEU A 66 22.88 -4.28 -7.28
N GLU A 67 22.32 -5.48 -7.21
CA GLU A 67 22.90 -6.71 -7.77
C GLU A 67 22.10 -7.25 -8.96
N ALA A 68 21.45 -6.37 -9.74
CA ALA A 68 20.60 -6.71 -10.88
C ALA A 68 21.29 -7.65 -11.89
N ASP A 69 22.61 -7.59 -11.99
CA ASP A 69 23.43 -8.46 -12.85
C ASP A 69 23.18 -9.95 -12.55
N SER A 70 22.88 -10.32 -11.31
CA SER A 70 22.55 -11.70 -10.93
C SER A 70 21.25 -12.21 -11.57
N ILE A 71 20.26 -11.32 -11.76
CA ILE A 71 18.99 -11.62 -12.42
C ILE A 71 19.21 -11.71 -13.94
N LEU A 72 20.01 -10.79 -14.49
CA LEU A 72 20.29 -10.69 -15.92
C LEU A 72 21.30 -11.73 -16.42
N GLN A 73 22.14 -12.29 -15.53
CA GLN A 73 23.13 -13.29 -15.87
C GLN A 73 22.47 -14.45 -16.62
N GLY A 74 22.96 -14.80 -17.81
CA GLY A 74 22.39 -15.89 -18.61
C GLY A 74 21.02 -15.61 -19.26
N ALA A 75 20.42 -14.42 -19.08
CA ALA A 75 19.15 -14.06 -19.74
C ALA A 75 19.31 -13.84 -21.26
N ALA A 76 20.55 -13.68 -21.74
CA ALA A 76 20.86 -13.68 -23.17
C ALA A 76 20.61 -15.06 -23.81
N THR A 77 20.86 -16.14 -23.06
CA THR A 77 20.88 -17.53 -23.53
C THR A 77 19.70 -18.37 -23.04
N ALA A 78 18.96 -17.91 -22.02
CA ALA A 78 17.75 -18.55 -21.50
C ALA A 78 16.64 -17.53 -21.19
N ASN A 79 15.37 -17.94 -21.24
CA ASN A 79 14.25 -17.08 -20.83
C ASN A 79 14.27 -16.91 -19.30
N VAL A 80 14.08 -15.69 -18.82
CA VAL A 80 14.00 -15.36 -17.39
C VAL A 80 12.69 -14.65 -17.12
N ALA A 81 11.96 -15.08 -16.10
CA ALA A 81 10.79 -14.37 -15.59
C ALA A 81 11.15 -13.58 -14.34
N PHE A 82 10.77 -12.32 -14.31
CA PHE A 82 10.83 -11.42 -13.17
C PHE A 82 9.40 -11.01 -12.80
N LEU A 83 8.93 -11.48 -11.66
CA LEU A 83 7.56 -11.36 -11.19
C LEU A 83 7.43 -10.19 -10.22
N VAL A 84 6.39 -9.38 -10.43
CA VAL A 84 6.06 -8.21 -9.61
C VAL A 84 4.62 -8.32 -9.15
N VAL A 85 4.36 -8.11 -7.85
CA VAL A 85 2.99 -8.04 -7.33
C VAL A 85 2.32 -6.77 -7.86
N GLY A 86 1.08 -6.91 -8.35
CA GLY A 86 0.36 -5.88 -9.08
C GLY A 86 0.79 -5.83 -10.55
N ASP A 87 1.02 -4.61 -11.04
CA ASP A 87 1.53 -4.33 -12.38
C ASP A 87 2.98 -3.85 -12.31
N PRO A 88 3.89 -4.33 -13.19
CA PRO A 88 5.31 -4.09 -13.02
C PRO A 88 5.74 -2.63 -13.11
N LEU A 89 4.97 -1.75 -13.74
CA LEU A 89 5.40 -0.37 -14.05
C LEU A 89 4.49 0.70 -13.44
N SER A 90 3.51 0.32 -12.62
CA SER A 90 2.53 1.26 -12.08
C SER A 90 3.07 2.14 -10.94
N ALA A 91 3.80 1.56 -9.98
CA ALA A 91 4.27 2.26 -8.78
C ALA A 91 5.64 1.72 -8.30
N THR A 92 6.53 1.41 -9.25
CA THR A 92 7.80 0.76 -8.95
C THR A 92 8.95 1.36 -9.77
N THR A 93 10.18 0.99 -9.42
CA THR A 93 11.42 1.44 -10.08
C THR A 93 11.99 0.42 -11.07
N HIS A 94 11.22 -0.62 -11.46
CA HIS A 94 11.69 -1.70 -12.34
C HIS A 94 12.09 -1.28 -13.75
N THR A 95 11.78 -0.03 -14.14
CA THR A 95 12.34 0.58 -15.34
C THR A 95 13.87 0.53 -15.35
N ASP A 96 14.53 0.63 -14.20
CA ASP A 96 15.99 0.51 -14.10
C ASP A 96 16.49 -0.89 -14.55
N LEU A 97 15.90 -1.98 -14.03
CA LEU A 97 16.21 -3.36 -14.46
C LEU A 97 16.01 -3.54 -15.97
N ILE A 98 14.95 -2.95 -16.53
CA ILE A 98 14.66 -2.99 -17.96
C ILE A 98 15.73 -2.25 -18.77
N LEU A 99 16.20 -1.09 -18.29
CA LEU A 99 17.27 -0.34 -18.94
C LEU A 99 18.59 -1.12 -18.92
N ARG A 100 18.96 -1.69 -17.76
CA ARG A 100 20.16 -2.53 -17.63
C ARG A 100 20.12 -3.74 -18.57
N ALA A 101 18.98 -4.43 -18.66
CA ALA A 101 18.78 -5.54 -19.60
C ALA A 101 18.96 -5.13 -21.07
N LYS A 102 18.44 -3.96 -21.46
CA LYS A 102 18.59 -3.45 -22.82
C LYS A 102 20.03 -3.03 -23.13
N GLN A 103 20.74 -2.49 -22.14
CA GLN A 103 22.11 -1.97 -22.26
C GLN A 103 23.19 -3.05 -22.07
N SER A 104 22.82 -4.27 -21.67
CA SER A 104 23.77 -5.37 -21.51
C SER A 104 24.46 -5.75 -22.83
N SER A 105 25.60 -6.44 -22.74
CA SER A 105 26.31 -6.98 -23.90
C SER A 105 26.48 -8.49 -23.76
N PRO A 106 25.79 -9.31 -24.59
CA PRO A 106 24.81 -8.90 -25.61
C PRO A 106 23.52 -8.32 -24.98
N SER A 107 22.79 -7.53 -25.76
CA SER A 107 21.51 -6.93 -25.32
C SER A 107 20.46 -8.01 -25.08
N ILE A 108 19.69 -7.87 -24.00
CA ILE A 108 18.62 -8.79 -23.64
C ILE A 108 17.26 -8.19 -24.05
N PRO A 109 16.53 -8.81 -25.01
CA PRO A 109 15.15 -8.44 -25.29
C PRO A 109 14.26 -8.52 -24.04
N VAL A 110 13.48 -7.48 -23.79
CA VAL A 110 12.55 -7.41 -22.66
C VAL A 110 11.11 -7.46 -23.17
N LYS A 111 10.26 -8.28 -22.54
CA LYS A 111 8.81 -8.31 -22.75
C LYS A 111 8.09 -8.01 -21.44
N ILE A 112 7.32 -6.92 -21.42
CA ILE A 112 6.50 -6.55 -20.27
C ILE A 112 5.11 -7.19 -20.44
N ILE A 113 4.62 -7.85 -19.41
CA ILE A 113 3.27 -8.42 -19.33
C ILE A 113 2.56 -7.74 -18.17
N HIS A 114 1.63 -6.85 -18.51
CA HIS A 114 0.83 -6.07 -17.56
C HIS A 114 -0.20 -6.91 -16.81
N ASN A 115 -0.66 -6.39 -15.68
CA ASN A 115 -1.75 -6.97 -14.90
C ASN A 115 -2.57 -5.89 -14.17
N ALA A 116 -3.53 -6.30 -13.34
CA ALA A 116 -4.25 -5.41 -12.44
C ALA A 116 -3.28 -4.73 -11.45
N SER A 117 -3.58 -3.47 -11.15
CA SER A 117 -2.79 -2.60 -10.26
C SER A 117 -3.70 -1.91 -9.27
N ILE A 118 -3.19 -1.55 -8.09
CA ILE A 118 -3.94 -0.69 -7.17
C ILE A 118 -4.33 0.63 -7.85
N MET A 119 -3.48 1.13 -8.75
CA MET A 119 -3.71 2.33 -9.57
C MET A 119 -4.94 2.22 -10.48
N THR A 120 -5.37 1.00 -10.83
CA THR A 120 -6.58 0.75 -11.63
C THR A 120 -7.74 0.28 -10.77
N ALA A 121 -7.46 -0.47 -9.70
CA ALA A 121 -8.47 -0.96 -8.75
C ALA A 121 -9.12 0.16 -7.94
N ILE A 122 -8.55 1.38 -7.94
CA ILE A 122 -9.21 2.57 -7.38
C ILE A 122 -10.63 2.80 -7.93
N GLY A 123 -10.95 2.30 -9.13
CA GLY A 123 -12.31 2.39 -9.67
C GLY A 123 -13.36 1.71 -8.78
N SER A 124 -12.97 0.71 -7.99
CA SER A 124 -13.87 0.06 -7.02
C SER A 124 -14.36 1.01 -5.92
N SER A 125 -13.67 2.14 -5.70
CA SER A 125 -14.13 3.21 -4.80
C SER A 125 -15.42 3.89 -5.25
N GLY A 126 -15.85 3.67 -6.50
CA GLY A 126 -16.96 4.39 -7.12
C GLY A 126 -16.54 5.71 -7.79
N LEU A 127 -15.29 6.14 -7.59
CA LEU A 127 -14.73 7.34 -8.20
C LEU A 127 -14.16 7.04 -9.58
N ALA A 128 -14.32 7.98 -10.49
CA ALA A 128 -13.82 7.86 -11.85
C ALA A 128 -12.30 8.03 -11.89
N GLY A 129 -11.60 7.04 -12.46
CA GLY A 129 -10.13 7.06 -12.56
C GLY A 129 -9.56 8.30 -13.26
N TYR A 130 -10.30 8.93 -14.18
CA TYR A 130 -9.86 10.16 -14.86
C TYR A 130 -9.92 11.42 -13.97
N ASN A 131 -10.58 11.36 -12.82
CA ASN A 131 -10.63 12.44 -11.82
C ASN A 131 -9.55 12.28 -10.73
N PHE A 132 -8.64 11.31 -10.85
CA PHE A 132 -7.48 11.20 -9.97
C PHE A 132 -6.33 12.06 -10.48
N GLY A 133 -5.70 12.80 -9.56
CA GLY A 133 -4.52 13.60 -9.81
C GLY A 133 -3.24 12.81 -9.53
N GLN A 134 -2.20 13.51 -9.06
CA GLN A 134 -0.93 12.86 -8.73
C GLN A 134 -1.11 11.92 -7.53
N THR A 135 -0.80 10.63 -7.71
CA THR A 135 -0.67 9.65 -6.62
C THR A 135 0.52 10.00 -5.73
N VAL A 136 0.36 9.82 -4.42
CA VAL A 136 1.42 10.07 -3.43
C VAL A 136 1.74 8.78 -2.66
N SER A 137 3.00 8.66 -2.21
CA SER A 137 3.42 7.61 -1.28
C SER A 137 3.75 8.25 0.06
N VAL A 138 3.15 7.74 1.13
CA VAL A 138 3.30 8.28 2.48
C VAL A 138 4.17 7.32 3.29
N PRO A 139 5.48 7.62 3.49
CA PRO A 139 6.38 6.74 4.24
C PRO A 139 6.06 6.75 5.74
N PHE A 140 6.49 5.74 6.48
CA PHE A 140 6.48 5.79 7.95
C PHE A 140 7.42 6.90 8.44
N TRP A 141 6.91 7.76 9.32
CA TRP A 141 7.76 8.63 10.14
C TRP A 141 8.54 7.86 11.19
N SER A 142 9.73 8.36 11.48
CA SER A 142 10.49 8.06 12.69
C SER A 142 10.58 9.31 13.58
N GLU A 143 11.25 9.19 14.72
CA GLU A 143 11.50 10.33 15.61
C GLU A 143 12.27 11.44 14.90
N ASP A 144 13.33 11.08 14.19
CA ASP A 144 14.27 12.01 13.54
C ASP A 144 13.95 12.31 12.07
N TRP A 145 13.05 11.57 11.44
CA TRP A 145 12.75 11.70 10.01
C TRP A 145 11.25 11.69 9.75
N LYS A 146 10.71 12.89 9.47
CA LYS A 146 9.28 13.14 9.24
C LYS A 146 9.04 13.81 7.88
N PRO A 147 9.31 13.14 6.75
CA PRO A 147 9.10 13.73 5.43
C PRO A 147 7.61 13.93 5.15
N ASP A 148 7.28 15.05 4.53
CA ASP A 148 5.90 15.48 4.27
C ASP A 148 5.72 16.09 2.87
N SER A 149 6.69 15.91 1.95
CA SER A 149 6.59 16.43 0.57
C SER A 149 5.37 15.91 -0.21
N TRP A 150 4.68 14.87 0.28
CA TRP A 150 3.43 14.36 -0.26
C TRP A 150 2.23 15.27 0.08
N LEU A 151 2.31 16.09 1.13
CA LEU A 151 1.22 16.97 1.59
C LEU A 151 0.91 18.05 0.55
N GLU A 152 1.94 18.70 -0.01
CA GLU A 152 1.78 19.73 -1.04
C GLU A 152 1.07 19.17 -2.28
N ARG A 153 1.41 17.95 -2.70
CA ARG A 153 0.79 17.27 -3.85
C ARG A 153 -0.67 16.92 -3.61
N ILE A 154 -1.03 16.52 -2.38
CA ILE A 154 -2.44 16.37 -1.98
C ILE A 154 -3.16 17.71 -2.14
N GLY A 155 -2.55 18.81 -1.66
CA GLY A 155 -3.10 20.16 -1.78
C GLY A 155 -3.26 20.62 -3.23
N GLU A 156 -2.31 20.31 -4.12
CA GLU A 156 -2.40 20.58 -5.56
C GLU A 156 -3.63 19.90 -6.18
N ASN A 157 -3.79 18.60 -5.94
CA ASN A 157 -4.95 17.84 -6.44
C ASN A 157 -6.27 18.42 -5.91
N LEU A 158 -6.36 18.65 -4.60
CA LEU A 158 -7.58 19.18 -3.96
C LEU A 158 -7.95 20.56 -4.50
N ARG A 159 -6.97 21.44 -4.74
CA ARG A 159 -7.19 22.80 -5.28
C ARG A 159 -7.85 22.78 -6.65
N ILE A 160 -7.50 21.83 -7.50
CA ILE A 160 -8.13 21.65 -8.82
C ILE A 160 -9.31 20.66 -8.79
N GLY A 161 -9.62 20.12 -7.61
CA GLY A 161 -10.76 19.25 -7.34
C GLY A 161 -10.55 17.78 -7.70
N LEU A 162 -9.32 17.33 -7.94
CA LEU A 162 -9.00 15.93 -8.23
C LEU A 162 -8.87 15.09 -6.95
N HIS A 163 -9.17 13.80 -7.06
CA HIS A 163 -8.93 12.82 -6.00
C HIS A 163 -7.45 12.48 -5.91
N THR A 164 -7.00 12.07 -4.73
CA THR A 164 -5.62 11.63 -4.50
C THR A 164 -5.61 10.20 -4.00
N LEU A 165 -4.91 9.30 -4.70
CA LEU A 165 -4.53 8.02 -4.13
C LEU A 165 -3.28 8.21 -3.27
N ALA A 166 -3.40 7.91 -1.98
CA ALA A 166 -2.29 7.85 -1.04
C ALA A 166 -1.93 6.39 -0.76
N LEU A 167 -0.75 5.99 -1.24
CA LEU A 167 -0.18 4.67 -1.03
C LEU A 167 0.46 4.59 0.36
N SER A 168 0.11 3.55 1.09
CA SER A 168 0.63 3.25 2.43
C SER A 168 2.03 2.64 2.34
N ASP A 169 2.91 3.00 3.27
CA ASP A 169 4.27 2.46 3.31
C ASP A 169 4.32 0.96 3.67
N ILE A 170 5.35 0.30 3.15
CA ILE A 170 5.66 -1.10 3.39
C ILE A 170 7.14 -1.20 3.78
N LYS A 171 7.39 -1.76 4.97
CA LYS A 171 8.73 -2.03 5.48
C LYS A 171 8.92 -3.52 5.59
N VAL A 172 9.59 -4.11 4.59
CA VAL A 172 9.94 -5.53 4.58
C VAL A 172 11.46 -5.64 4.64
N ARG A 173 11.96 -6.52 5.53
CA ARG A 173 13.40 -6.84 5.62
C ARG A 173 14.26 -5.59 5.86
N GLU A 174 13.80 -4.66 6.71
CA GLU A 174 14.59 -3.49 7.12
C GLU A 174 15.48 -3.81 8.33
N GLN A 175 16.63 -3.18 8.43
CA GLN A 175 17.49 -3.22 9.62
C GLN A 175 17.18 -2.05 10.55
N SER A 176 17.33 -2.25 11.85
CA SER A 176 17.27 -1.12 12.78
C SER A 176 18.47 -0.19 12.58
N ALA A 177 18.31 1.11 12.83
CA ALA A 177 19.42 2.06 12.80
C ALA A 177 20.54 1.66 13.79
N GLN A 178 20.16 1.07 14.92
CA GLN A 178 21.10 0.54 15.91
C GLN A 178 21.89 -0.66 15.39
N ASP A 179 21.22 -1.62 14.75
CA ASP A 179 21.88 -2.79 14.17
C ASP A 179 22.82 -2.36 13.02
N MET A 180 22.37 -1.44 12.17
CA MET A 180 23.16 -0.90 11.07
C MET A 180 24.42 -0.18 11.56
N SER A 181 24.29 0.71 12.56
CA SER A 181 25.45 1.41 13.16
C SER A 181 26.43 0.49 13.87
N ARG A 182 25.99 -0.71 14.27
CA ARG A 182 26.83 -1.76 14.88
C ARG A 182 27.31 -2.82 13.88
N GLY A 183 26.94 -2.72 12.60
CA GLY A 183 27.26 -3.71 11.57
C GLY A 183 26.63 -5.09 11.79
N ILE A 184 25.53 -5.15 12.56
CA ILE A 184 24.81 -6.40 12.84
C ILE A 184 23.76 -6.60 11.76
N LEU A 185 23.87 -7.68 10.98
CA LEU A 185 22.87 -8.02 9.97
C LEU A 185 21.67 -8.70 10.63
N ARG A 186 20.71 -7.89 11.11
CA ARG A 186 19.44 -8.37 11.67
C ARG A 186 18.27 -7.60 11.06
N TYR A 187 17.35 -8.35 10.46
CA TYR A 187 16.15 -7.79 9.87
C TYR A 187 15.00 -7.76 10.88
N GLN A 188 14.20 -6.71 10.80
CA GLN A 188 12.96 -6.57 11.55
C GLN A 188 11.81 -7.31 10.87
N ASP A 189 10.78 -7.60 11.66
CA ASP A 189 9.52 -8.12 11.13
C ASP A 189 8.88 -7.13 10.16
N PRO A 190 8.16 -7.62 9.13
CA PRO A 190 7.47 -6.76 8.19
C PRO A 190 6.46 -5.84 8.88
N ARG A 191 6.44 -4.57 8.48
CA ARG A 191 5.45 -3.59 8.92
C ARG A 191 4.73 -3.01 7.71
N TYR A 192 3.42 -2.94 7.80
CA TYR A 192 2.55 -2.37 6.77
C TYR A 192 1.73 -1.26 7.39
N MET A 193 1.72 -0.08 6.76
CA MET A 193 1.01 1.06 7.31
C MET A 193 -0.50 0.85 7.22
N LEU A 194 -1.17 1.01 8.36
CA LEU A 194 -2.62 0.87 8.50
C LEU A 194 -3.33 2.20 8.25
N ILE A 195 -4.62 2.15 7.89
CA ILE A 195 -5.43 3.34 7.62
C ILE A 195 -5.35 4.39 8.74
N PRO A 196 -5.48 4.05 10.04
CA PRO A 196 -5.41 5.05 11.10
C PRO A 196 -4.04 5.71 11.21
N GLN A 197 -2.96 4.96 10.96
CA GLN A 197 -1.59 5.49 10.96
C GLN A 197 -1.39 6.46 9.80
N LEU A 198 -1.84 6.07 8.60
CA LEU A 198 -1.80 6.90 7.40
C LEU A 198 -2.57 8.22 7.59
N ILE A 199 -3.82 8.15 8.05
CA ILE A 199 -4.64 9.34 8.30
C ILE A 199 -4.03 10.21 9.40
N SER A 200 -3.59 9.61 10.52
CA SER A 200 -2.98 10.36 11.63
C SER A 200 -1.74 11.13 11.19
N GLN A 201 -0.92 10.55 10.32
CA GLN A 201 0.27 11.18 9.76
C GLN A 201 -0.10 12.33 8.81
N ILE A 202 -1.07 12.11 7.91
CA ILE A 202 -1.62 13.15 7.02
C ILE A 202 -2.13 14.35 7.83
N LEU A 203 -2.95 14.10 8.84
CA LEU A 203 -3.52 15.15 9.69
C LEU A 203 -2.46 15.83 10.56
N SER A 204 -1.45 15.10 11.02
CA SER A 204 -0.34 15.70 11.78
C SER A 204 0.49 16.63 10.93
N ALA A 205 0.79 16.25 9.67
CA ALA A 205 1.48 17.14 8.74
C ALA A 205 0.62 18.36 8.39
N ALA A 206 -0.67 18.15 8.11
CA ALA A 206 -1.62 19.22 7.84
C ALA A 206 -1.67 20.25 8.98
N ARG A 207 -1.70 19.81 10.24
CA ARG A 207 -1.65 20.69 11.42
C ARG A 207 -0.32 21.42 11.54
N SER A 208 0.81 20.72 11.40
CA SER A 208 2.15 21.33 11.49
C SER A 208 2.36 22.44 10.46
N HIS A 209 1.81 22.26 9.26
CA HIS A 209 1.87 23.26 8.17
C HIS A 209 0.69 24.24 8.15
N SER A 210 -0.27 24.10 9.07
CA SER A 210 -1.48 24.93 9.16
C SER A 210 -2.22 25.05 7.80
N VAL A 211 -2.36 23.93 7.09
CA VAL A 211 -3.02 23.92 5.78
C VAL A 211 -4.53 24.09 5.92
N ASP A 212 -5.15 24.70 4.91
CA ASP A 212 -6.57 25.05 4.87
C ASP A 212 -7.43 24.09 4.02
N TYR A 213 -6.81 23.09 3.39
CA TYR A 213 -7.47 22.19 2.43
C TYR A 213 -7.71 20.77 2.98
N LEU A 214 -7.26 20.46 4.20
CA LEU A 214 -7.48 19.16 4.86
C LEU A 214 -8.09 19.38 6.25
N HIS A 215 -9.39 19.10 6.35
CA HIS A 215 -10.14 19.17 7.60
C HIS A 215 -10.66 17.77 8.00
N PRO A 216 -10.40 17.28 9.22
CA PRO A 216 -10.79 15.92 9.63
C PRO A 216 -12.27 15.60 9.40
N ASP A 217 -13.16 16.53 9.77
CA ASP A 217 -14.61 16.34 9.71
C ASP A 217 -15.25 16.68 8.35
N HIS A 218 -14.53 17.37 7.47
CA HIS A 218 -15.08 17.89 6.20
C HIS A 218 -14.37 17.33 4.95
N THR A 219 -13.33 16.51 5.15
CA THR A 219 -12.60 15.87 4.06
C THR A 219 -13.09 14.45 3.92
N LEU A 220 -13.75 14.16 2.80
CA LEU A 220 -14.18 12.83 2.44
C LEU A 220 -12.98 11.97 2.03
N ALA A 221 -12.98 10.72 2.48
CA ALA A 221 -11.96 9.74 2.19
C ALA A 221 -12.56 8.35 2.01
N ILE A 222 -11.83 7.48 1.31
CA ILE A 222 -12.21 6.10 1.05
C ILE A 222 -11.00 5.21 1.32
N ALA A 223 -11.10 4.34 2.32
CA ALA A 223 -10.13 3.29 2.59
C ALA A 223 -10.36 2.13 1.61
N LEU A 224 -9.28 1.73 0.95
CA LEU A 224 -9.21 0.56 0.05
C LEU A 224 -8.36 -0.50 0.74
N CYS A 225 -8.98 -1.59 1.14
CA CYS A 225 -8.35 -2.63 1.95
C CYS A 225 -8.38 -3.97 1.22
N ARG A 226 -7.21 -4.59 1.13
CA ARG A 226 -6.99 -5.90 0.52
C ARG A 226 -7.66 -6.07 -0.85
N MET A 227 -7.55 -5.05 -1.69
CA MET A 227 -8.13 -5.03 -3.04
C MET A 227 -7.71 -6.26 -3.85
N GLY A 228 -8.67 -6.94 -4.47
CA GLY A 228 -8.52 -8.18 -5.22
C GLY A 228 -8.62 -9.46 -4.39
N SER A 229 -8.57 -9.39 -3.06
CA SER A 229 -8.64 -10.60 -2.21
C SER A 229 -10.07 -10.99 -1.82
N GLU A 230 -10.26 -12.19 -1.30
CA GLU A 230 -11.55 -12.64 -0.75
C GLU A 230 -12.01 -11.81 0.46
N GLU A 231 -11.07 -11.14 1.13
CA GLU A 231 -11.32 -10.24 2.26
C GLU A 231 -11.26 -8.76 1.84
N GLU A 232 -11.44 -8.46 0.55
CA GLU A 232 -11.52 -7.08 0.05
C GLU A 232 -12.56 -6.29 0.83
N ARG A 233 -12.18 -5.08 1.25
CA ARG A 233 -13.05 -4.18 1.98
C ARG A 233 -12.85 -2.75 1.54
N ILE A 234 -13.96 -2.05 1.33
CA ILE A 234 -13.98 -0.62 1.02
C ILE A 234 -14.80 0.06 2.11
N VAL A 235 -14.29 1.16 2.64
CA VAL A 235 -14.97 1.95 3.66
C VAL A 235 -14.82 3.42 3.35
N SER A 236 -15.93 4.15 3.29
CA SER A 236 -15.93 5.60 3.07
C SER A 236 -16.42 6.35 4.30
N GLY A 237 -16.01 7.61 4.42
CA GLY A 237 -16.37 8.49 5.52
C GLY A 237 -15.55 9.78 5.46
N THR A 238 -15.63 10.58 6.51
CA THR A 238 -14.65 11.66 6.72
C THR A 238 -13.33 11.07 7.23
N LEU A 239 -12.23 11.84 7.13
CA LEU A 239 -10.96 11.42 7.73
C LEU A 239 -11.10 11.12 9.24
N GLN A 240 -11.92 11.90 9.95
CA GLN A 240 -12.19 11.69 11.37
C GLN A 240 -13.01 10.41 11.61
N GLU A 241 -14.06 10.19 10.83
CA GLU A 241 -14.90 8.98 10.95
C GLU A 241 -14.10 7.69 10.72
N LEU A 242 -13.19 7.69 9.74
CA LEU A 242 -12.30 6.55 9.49
C LEU A 242 -11.30 6.34 10.63
N LEU A 243 -10.83 7.39 11.30
CA LEU A 243 -10.02 7.24 12.53
C LEU A 243 -10.83 6.66 13.68
N ASP A 244 -12.05 7.14 13.86
CA ASP A 244 -12.93 6.74 14.97
C ASP A 244 -13.29 5.25 14.91
N MET A 245 -13.33 4.65 13.71
CA MET A 245 -13.51 3.20 13.55
C MET A 245 -12.41 2.37 14.22
N ALA A 246 -11.21 2.90 14.39
CA ALA A 246 -10.08 2.23 15.03
C ALA A 246 -9.79 2.75 16.45
N ASN A 247 -10.55 3.74 16.92
CA ASN A 247 -10.46 4.23 18.28
C ASN A 247 -11.14 3.25 19.25
N PRO A 248 -10.64 3.12 20.48
CA PRO A 248 -11.32 2.34 21.50
C PRO A 248 -12.65 3.02 21.86
N SER A 249 -13.67 2.21 22.16
CA SER A 249 -14.86 2.72 22.85
C SER A 249 -14.48 3.26 24.24
N GLU A 250 -15.31 4.12 24.83
CA GLU A 250 -15.04 4.64 26.18
C GLU A 250 -14.84 3.53 27.23
N GLN A 251 -15.55 2.40 27.06
CA GLN A 251 -15.42 1.24 27.95
C GLN A 251 -14.09 0.51 27.74
N GLU A 252 -13.69 0.28 26.49
CA GLU A 252 -12.40 -0.33 26.16
C GLU A 252 -11.26 0.58 26.63
N ALA A 253 -11.33 1.89 26.39
CA ALA A 253 -10.30 2.84 26.83
C ALA A 253 -10.10 2.82 28.35
N ARG A 254 -11.18 2.84 29.13
CA ARG A 254 -11.12 2.75 30.60
C ARG A 254 -10.56 1.41 31.09
N ALA A 255 -10.89 0.31 30.40
CA ALA A 255 -10.38 -1.00 30.74
C ALA A 255 -8.87 -1.12 30.43
N GLU A 256 -8.44 -0.59 29.29
CA GLU A 256 -7.03 -0.56 28.88
C GLU A 256 -6.18 0.31 29.82
N GLU A 257 -6.69 1.47 30.23
CA GLU A 257 -6.05 2.34 31.21
C GLU A 257 -5.93 1.65 32.58
N ALA A 258 -7.00 1.03 33.06
CA ALA A 258 -6.97 0.28 34.32
C ALA A 258 -6.03 -0.94 34.27
N GLU A 259 -5.87 -1.58 33.12
CA GLU A 259 -4.91 -2.69 32.93
C GLU A 259 -3.46 -2.19 32.95
N ASP A 260 -3.19 -1.06 32.28
CA ASP A 260 -1.86 -0.44 32.28
C ASP A 260 -1.48 0.06 33.69
N ASP A 261 -2.41 0.70 34.41
CA ASP A 261 -2.20 1.20 35.78
C ASP A 261 -1.99 0.08 36.80
N ALA A 262 -2.59 -1.09 36.58
CA ALA A 262 -2.45 -2.24 37.47
C ALA A 262 -1.07 -2.90 37.37
N ASP A 263 -0.31 -2.67 36.29
CA ASP A 263 1.02 -3.22 36.08
C ASP A 263 2.11 -2.22 36.46
N GLU A 264 2.22 -1.94 37.77
CA GLU A 264 3.19 -0.98 38.35
C GLU A 264 4.66 -1.30 38.04
N LEU A 265 4.97 -2.51 37.55
CA LEU A 265 6.32 -2.96 37.22
C LEU A 265 6.67 -2.82 35.74
N ALA A 266 5.69 -2.52 34.87
CA ALA A 266 5.93 -2.35 33.45
C ALA A 266 6.72 -1.06 33.18
N SER A 267 7.73 -1.17 32.32
CA SER A 267 8.44 0.01 31.81
C SER A 267 7.58 0.78 30.79
N GLU A 268 7.82 2.08 30.62
CA GLU A 268 7.16 2.90 29.59
C GLU A 268 7.25 2.27 28.18
N ALA A 269 8.41 1.69 27.84
CA ALA A 269 8.61 1.02 26.56
C ALA A 269 7.71 -0.23 26.39
N GLU A 270 7.42 -0.95 27.47
CA GLU A 270 6.51 -2.10 27.44
C GLU A 270 5.05 -1.64 27.33
N LEU A 271 4.67 -0.58 28.06
CA LEU A 271 3.33 0.02 27.96
C LEU A 271 3.08 0.58 26.56
N ASP A 272 4.03 1.29 25.96
CA ASP A 272 3.93 1.80 24.60
C ASP A 272 3.78 0.66 23.58
N LYS A 273 4.52 -0.44 23.77
CA LYS A 273 4.37 -1.63 22.92
C LYS A 273 2.98 -2.27 23.05
N ARG A 274 2.42 -2.32 24.26
CA ARG A 274 1.04 -2.82 24.50
C ARG A 274 0.02 -1.91 23.82
N ARG A 275 0.11 -0.59 24.02
CA ARG A 275 -0.77 0.40 23.39
C ARG A 275 -0.72 0.32 21.87
N ALA A 276 0.48 0.20 21.29
CA ALA A 276 0.67 0.02 19.86
C ALA A 276 0.02 -1.28 19.35
N ALA A 277 0.18 -2.40 20.06
CA ALA A 277 -0.43 -3.67 19.70
C ALA A 277 -1.97 -3.62 19.77
N ARG A 278 -2.54 -2.98 20.80
CA ARG A 278 -4.00 -2.76 20.91
C ARG A 278 -4.52 -1.89 19.76
N ALA A 279 -3.80 -0.81 19.43
CA ALA A 279 -4.15 0.06 18.30
C ALA A 279 -4.09 -0.68 16.96
N GLU A 280 -3.08 -1.51 16.73
CA GLU A 280 -2.97 -2.38 15.55
C GLU A 280 -4.14 -3.37 15.48
N ALA A 281 -4.47 -4.04 16.59
CA ALA A 281 -5.59 -4.97 16.64
C ALA A 281 -6.93 -4.30 16.31
N ARG A 282 -7.18 -3.10 16.84
CA ARG A 282 -8.39 -2.31 16.51
C ARG A 282 -8.41 -1.89 15.05
N ALA A 283 -7.30 -1.41 14.52
CA ALA A 283 -7.19 -1.04 13.11
C ALA A 283 -7.49 -2.25 12.19
N LYS A 284 -6.98 -3.43 12.53
CA LYS A 284 -7.26 -4.67 11.77
C LYS A 284 -8.70 -5.14 11.91
N LYS A 285 -9.32 -4.96 13.08
CA LYS A 285 -10.77 -5.21 13.27
C LYS A 285 -11.61 -4.28 12.38
N ALA A 286 -11.20 -3.01 12.25
CA ALA A 286 -11.91 -2.01 11.46
C ALA A 286 -11.73 -2.18 9.95
N PHE A 287 -10.50 -2.43 9.50
CA PHE A 287 -10.11 -2.33 8.09
C PHE A 287 -9.64 -3.66 7.47
N GLY A 288 -9.44 -4.70 8.27
CA GLY A 288 -8.83 -5.97 7.84
C GLY A 288 -7.30 -5.97 7.99
N GLU A 289 -6.69 -7.10 7.64
CA GLU A 289 -5.23 -7.17 7.50
C GLU A 289 -4.75 -6.32 6.31
N PRO A 290 -3.48 -5.89 6.30
CA PRO A 290 -2.88 -5.24 5.14
C PRO A 290 -3.01 -6.08 3.84
N LEU A 291 -2.96 -5.48 2.64
CA LEU A 291 -2.50 -4.12 2.32
C LEU A 291 -3.62 -3.09 2.25
N HIS A 292 -3.29 -1.84 2.61
CA HIS A 292 -4.24 -0.72 2.65
C HIS A 292 -3.78 0.43 1.76
N SER A 293 -4.72 1.19 1.23
CA SER A 293 -4.48 2.49 0.59
C SER A 293 -5.64 3.44 0.92
N LEU A 294 -5.40 4.74 0.84
CA LEU A 294 -6.42 5.75 1.12
C LEU A 294 -6.66 6.62 -0.11
N VAL A 295 -7.91 6.84 -0.45
CA VAL A 295 -8.30 7.87 -1.42
C VAL A 295 -8.78 9.09 -0.67
N ILE A 296 -8.19 10.24 -0.94
CA ILE A 296 -8.68 11.55 -0.49
C ILE A 296 -9.53 12.14 -1.61
N VAL A 297 -10.80 12.39 -1.34
CA VAL A 297 -11.77 12.79 -2.36
C VAL A 297 -11.63 14.30 -2.64
N GLY A 298 -11.32 14.66 -3.89
CA GLY A 298 -11.38 16.03 -4.39
C GLY A 298 -12.79 16.56 -4.61
N LYS A 299 -12.91 17.89 -4.73
CA LYS A 299 -14.19 18.61 -4.82
C LYS A 299 -14.97 18.37 -6.13
N ARG A 300 -14.35 17.86 -7.20
CA ARG A 300 -15.07 17.44 -8.41
C ARG A 300 -15.67 16.05 -8.20
N LEU A 301 -16.72 16.01 -7.40
CA LEU A 301 -17.45 14.78 -7.11
C LEU A 301 -18.78 14.77 -7.89
N HIS A 302 -18.95 13.80 -8.78
CA HIS A 302 -20.19 13.61 -9.52
C HIS A 302 -21.26 12.93 -8.62
N PRO A 303 -22.57 13.20 -8.79
CA PRO A 303 -23.62 12.58 -7.97
C PRO A 303 -23.59 11.05 -7.98
N LEU A 304 -23.31 10.42 -9.13
CA LEU A 304 -23.13 8.97 -9.21
C LEU A 304 -21.91 8.46 -8.43
N GLU A 305 -20.80 9.21 -8.45
CA GLU A 305 -19.60 8.86 -7.66
C GLU A 305 -19.89 8.99 -6.16
N ARG A 306 -20.60 10.06 -5.76
CA ARG A 306 -21.09 10.26 -4.40
C ARG A 306 -21.95 9.09 -3.94
N ASP A 307 -22.97 8.72 -4.72
CA ASP A 307 -23.93 7.67 -4.33
C ASP A 307 -23.27 6.30 -4.25
N TYR A 308 -22.37 6.00 -5.20
CA TYR A 308 -21.59 4.76 -5.16
C TYR A 308 -20.66 4.73 -3.95
N ALA A 309 -19.87 5.78 -3.72
CA ALA A 309 -18.97 5.85 -2.58
C ALA A 309 -19.72 5.81 -1.25
N ALA A 310 -20.90 6.43 -1.16
CA ALA A 310 -21.75 6.41 0.03
C ALA A 310 -22.31 5.02 0.35
N SER A 311 -22.39 4.11 -0.63
CA SER A 311 -22.76 2.71 -0.36
C SER A 311 -21.75 1.97 0.53
N TYR A 312 -20.52 2.50 0.63
CA TYR A 312 -19.47 2.01 1.53
C TYR A 312 -19.33 2.83 2.81
N ALA A 313 -20.24 3.76 3.10
CA ALA A 313 -20.10 4.67 4.23
C ALA A 313 -20.06 3.91 5.56
N CYS A 314 -19.17 4.31 6.46
CA CYS A 314 -19.10 3.72 7.78
C CYS A 314 -20.40 3.96 8.58
N PRO A 315 -20.68 3.16 9.62
CA PRO A 315 -21.91 3.31 10.41
C PRO A 315 -22.07 4.74 10.94
N ALA A 316 -23.28 5.30 10.80
CA ALA A 316 -23.61 6.67 11.20
C ALA A 316 -22.76 7.79 10.54
N SER A 317 -22.16 7.50 9.39
CA SER A 317 -21.37 8.49 8.64
C SER A 317 -22.19 9.68 8.16
N LYS A 318 -21.54 10.84 8.16
CA LYS A 318 -22.00 12.10 7.58
C LYS A 318 -21.59 12.25 6.11
N PHE A 319 -21.08 11.20 5.46
CA PHE A 319 -20.54 11.24 4.09
C PHE A 319 -21.44 12.00 3.11
N LEU A 320 -22.73 11.67 3.06
CA LEU A 320 -23.69 12.34 2.15
C LEU A 320 -23.92 13.81 2.50
N ALA A 321 -24.00 14.13 3.80
CA ALA A 321 -24.16 15.52 4.25
C ALA A 321 -22.93 16.36 3.88
N VAL A 322 -21.72 15.86 4.15
CA VAL A 322 -20.47 16.53 3.76
C VAL A 322 -20.34 16.63 2.24
N ALA A 323 -20.72 15.60 1.48
CA ALA A 323 -20.72 15.67 0.02
C ALA A 323 -21.67 16.75 -0.51
N GLN A 324 -22.83 16.94 0.13
CA GLN A 324 -23.78 17.97 -0.25
C GLN A 324 -23.29 19.38 0.14
N ASP A 325 -22.85 19.55 1.39
CA ASP A 325 -22.57 20.86 1.99
C ASP A 325 -21.18 21.38 1.60
N ASP A 326 -20.16 20.52 1.71
CA ASP A 326 -18.76 20.91 1.49
C ASP A 326 -18.29 20.67 0.04
N TYR A 327 -18.88 19.71 -0.68
CA TYR A 327 -18.49 19.37 -2.06
C TYR A 327 -19.47 19.91 -3.10
N ALA A 328 -20.54 20.59 -2.67
CA ALA A 328 -21.61 21.11 -3.53
C ALA A 328 -22.23 20.05 -4.48
N CYS A 329 -22.15 18.77 -4.09
CA CYS A 329 -22.63 17.64 -4.87
C CYS A 329 -24.09 17.32 -4.49
N LYS A 330 -25.03 18.03 -5.11
CA LYS A 330 -26.48 17.87 -4.90
C LYS A 330 -27.04 16.70 -5.71
N GLU A 331 -28.14 16.10 -5.22
CA GLU A 331 -28.95 15.11 -5.96
C GLU A 331 -29.43 15.64 -7.31
#